data_AF-A0A519BCB7-F1
#
_entry.id   AF-A0A519BCB7-F1
#
_cell.length_a   1.000
_cell.length_b   1.000
_cell.length_c   1.000
_cell.angle_alpha   90.00
_cell.angle_beta   90.00
_cell.angle_gamma   90.00
#
_symmetry.space_group_name_H-M   'P 1'
#
loop_
_entity.id
_entity.type
_entity.pdbx_description
1 polymer ?
#
loop_
_entity_poly.entity_id
_entity_poly.type
_entity_poly.pdbx_seq_one_letter_code
_entity_poly.pdbx_strand_id
1 'polypeptide(L)'
;MESIRVYEYGYDNKKEGGIRTPYQIDRDRIIHSSAFRRLRNKTQVFGVFTLDYYRTRLTHSLEVSQIARSIASNMNKKYGLNIDIDLIEAISLAHDIGHPPFGHVGESIINEKLKGITDGECGFEANAQNIRILNFLEKKFYDKDKNKIYGLNPSLKTIDGILKYKLPYYLSDKSKHFIYDGDIFILERLHGKSFIEFIEKNFHYINKHENKNIKEEFFEASRCLECQILNAADDIAYATHDLEDGVESKLIGVDGRLKVKRYVKEGGFLAGDLAGIESGIDKFFNGLKDIFGSFNDNGRAAQTERSGTRRSPHHAGDNIYPAMCRIKIKTDLKEFFSRYISKFILNIDIEDREKYIGRGKNDLIKKIPLDFKNDSYKYNLIWKNEVNVEIKALKQISYRLVMENKDILLNRYKVKNIIEKLFCVFSDKNNLKLYPDDFQELYENGFYGGFGKNGFYVMCGDYISGMTDIYAVKLYSALFEAKSFPGISSSIES
;
A
#
# COMPACT_ATOMS: atom_id res chain seq x y z
N MET A 1 -18.34 3.73 -29.46
CA MET A 1 -17.69 2.90 -28.43
C MET A 1 -16.80 3.83 -27.65
N GLU A 2 -17.15 4.15 -26.41
CA GLU A 2 -16.23 4.90 -25.53
C GLU A 2 -14.92 4.11 -25.42
N SER A 3 -13.79 4.81 -25.56
CA SER A 3 -12.46 4.19 -25.51
C SER A 3 -12.28 3.46 -24.17
N ILE A 4 -11.98 2.16 -24.23
CA ILE A 4 -11.62 1.34 -23.05
C ILE A 4 -10.34 1.88 -22.38
N ARG A 5 -9.48 2.61 -23.11
CA ARG A 5 -8.18 3.13 -22.66
C ARG A 5 -8.26 4.58 -22.16
N VAL A 6 -7.35 4.94 -21.25
CA VAL A 6 -7.17 6.34 -20.78
C VAL A 6 -6.86 7.26 -21.96
N TYR A 7 -5.95 6.84 -22.82
CA TYR A 7 -5.59 7.57 -24.04
C TYR A 7 -5.90 6.72 -25.28
N GLU A 8 -6.41 7.36 -26.33
CA GLU A 8 -6.66 6.72 -27.63
C GLU A 8 -5.36 6.47 -28.43
N TYR A 9 -4.20 6.87 -27.89
CA TYR A 9 -2.90 6.72 -28.54
C TYR A 9 -2.39 5.27 -28.56
N GLY A 10 -1.89 4.83 -29.72
CA GLY A 10 -1.27 3.52 -29.89
C GLY A 10 -2.21 2.34 -29.68
N TYR A 11 -3.52 2.59 -29.53
CA TYR A 11 -4.54 1.56 -29.42
C TYR A 11 -5.11 1.28 -30.80
N ASP A 12 -4.45 0.37 -31.50
CA ASP A 12 -4.90 -0.09 -32.80
C ASP A 12 -6.06 -1.08 -32.58
N ASN A 13 -7.29 -0.54 -32.49
CA ASN A 13 -8.53 -1.34 -32.48
C ASN A 13 -8.61 -2.33 -33.67
N LYS A 14 -7.78 -2.12 -34.71
CA LYS A 14 -7.77 -2.85 -35.98
C LYS A 14 -6.80 -4.02 -36.06
N LYS A 15 -6.05 -4.37 -35.00
CA LYS A 15 -5.47 -5.73 -34.93
C LYS A 15 -6.57 -6.73 -34.56
N GLU A 16 -7.53 -6.91 -35.48
CA GLU A 16 -8.47 -8.02 -35.50
C GLU A 16 -7.65 -9.33 -35.33
N GLY A 17 -7.92 -10.08 -34.26
CA GLY A 17 -7.21 -11.34 -33.94
C GLY A 17 -6.33 -11.33 -32.68
N GLY A 18 -6.32 -10.26 -31.89
CA GLY A 18 -5.67 -10.29 -30.57
C GLY A 18 -6.35 -11.26 -29.61
N ILE A 19 -5.66 -12.33 -29.19
CA ILE A 19 -6.20 -13.37 -28.28
C ILE A 19 -6.40 -12.85 -26.84
N ARG A 20 -5.80 -11.71 -26.48
CA ARG A 20 -5.81 -11.18 -25.11
C ARG A 20 -6.86 -10.10 -24.89
N THR A 21 -7.54 -10.15 -23.75
CA THR A 21 -8.48 -9.10 -23.32
C THR A 21 -7.73 -7.79 -22.98
N PRO A 22 -8.42 -6.63 -22.95
CA PRO A 22 -7.81 -5.37 -22.53
C PRO A 22 -7.14 -5.43 -21.14
N TYR A 23 -7.71 -6.19 -20.21
CA TYR A 23 -7.21 -6.35 -18.84
C TYR A 23 -6.02 -7.30 -18.74
N GLN A 24 -5.97 -8.36 -19.57
CA GLN A 24 -4.78 -9.18 -19.72
C GLN A 24 -3.60 -8.36 -20.24
N ILE A 25 -3.85 -7.47 -21.21
CA ILE A 25 -2.84 -6.54 -21.71
C ILE A 25 -2.37 -5.60 -20.59
N ASP A 26 -3.28 -5.10 -19.74
CA ASP A 26 -2.94 -4.25 -18.59
C ASP A 26 -2.07 -4.97 -17.58
N ARG A 27 -2.50 -6.16 -17.15
CA ARG A 27 -1.73 -7.03 -16.26
C ARG A 27 -0.31 -7.25 -16.78
N ASP A 28 -0.18 -7.66 -18.03
CA ASP A 28 1.11 -7.97 -18.62
C ASP A 28 2.00 -6.71 -18.70
N ARG A 29 1.43 -5.54 -19.05
CA ARG A 29 2.15 -4.26 -19.04
C ARG A 29 2.66 -3.90 -17.65
N ILE A 30 1.83 -4.09 -16.61
CA ILE A 30 2.18 -3.82 -15.22
C ILE A 30 3.33 -4.75 -14.78
N ILE A 31 3.21 -6.06 -15.01
CA ILE A 31 4.24 -7.05 -14.65
C ILE A 31 5.61 -6.72 -15.27
N HIS A 32 5.61 -6.26 -16.53
CA HIS A 32 6.85 -5.91 -17.23
C HIS A 32 7.35 -4.48 -16.96
N SER A 33 6.62 -3.66 -16.18
CA SER A 33 7.00 -2.29 -15.87
C SER A 33 8.23 -2.21 -14.96
N SER A 34 8.94 -1.08 -15.03
CA SER A 34 10.09 -0.85 -14.15
C SER A 34 9.63 -0.63 -12.70
N ALA A 35 8.51 0.05 -12.50
CA ALA A 35 7.92 0.32 -11.19
C ALA A 35 7.53 -0.98 -10.45
N PHE A 36 6.90 -1.93 -11.14
CA PHE A 36 6.56 -3.23 -10.54
C PHE A 36 7.82 -4.03 -10.14
N ARG A 37 8.86 -4.05 -10.99
CA ARG A 37 10.13 -4.71 -10.65
C ARG A 37 10.81 -4.10 -9.42
N ARG A 38 10.71 -2.77 -9.24
CA ARG A 38 11.28 -2.06 -8.08
C ARG A 38 10.64 -2.47 -6.76
N LEU A 39 9.39 -2.97 -6.76
CA LEU A 39 8.73 -3.47 -5.55
C LEU A 39 9.52 -4.59 -4.85
N ARG A 40 10.36 -5.35 -5.57
CA ARG A 40 11.23 -6.38 -4.97
C ARG A 40 12.20 -5.80 -3.94
N ASN A 41 12.63 -4.56 -4.12
CA ASN A 41 13.62 -3.90 -3.26
C ASN A 41 13.01 -2.73 -2.49
N LYS A 42 11.69 -2.75 -2.26
CA LYS A 42 10.98 -1.83 -1.39
C LYS A 42 10.40 -2.61 -0.22
N THR A 43 10.74 -2.20 0.99
CA THR A 43 10.22 -2.78 2.21
C THR A 43 8.76 -2.43 2.41
N GLN A 44 8.05 -3.33 3.07
CA GLN A 44 6.66 -3.13 3.44
C GLN A 44 6.53 -2.70 4.89
N VAL A 45 6.77 -3.61 5.84
CA VAL A 45 6.63 -3.38 7.28
C VAL A 45 7.96 -3.50 8.01
N PHE A 46 8.72 -4.55 7.76
CA PHE A 46 10.02 -4.79 8.39
C PHE A 46 11.10 -4.07 7.60
N GLY A 47 11.87 -3.22 8.27
CA GLY A 47 12.80 -2.30 7.63
C GLY A 47 13.98 -3.01 6.94
N VAL A 48 14.68 -2.25 6.09
CA VAL A 48 15.80 -2.71 5.23
C VAL A 48 16.95 -3.36 6.01
N PHE A 49 17.03 -3.06 7.31
CA PHE A 49 18.13 -3.47 8.19
C PHE A 49 17.88 -4.79 8.93
N THR A 50 16.78 -5.47 8.63
CA THR A 50 16.44 -6.77 9.24
C THR A 50 16.30 -7.82 8.14
N LEU A 51 17.11 -8.89 8.23
CA LEU A 51 17.12 -10.19 7.52
C LEU A 51 16.39 -10.31 6.16
N ASP A 52 17.02 -10.98 5.19
CA ASP A 52 16.50 -11.29 3.83
C ASP A 52 15.20 -12.15 3.77
N TYR A 53 14.57 -12.42 4.92
CA TYR A 53 13.43 -13.32 5.05
C TYR A 53 12.07 -12.59 5.06
N TYR A 54 12.03 -11.26 5.19
CA TYR A 54 10.76 -10.51 5.25
C TYR A 54 10.13 -10.28 3.88
N ARG A 55 8.80 -10.17 3.88
CA ARG A 55 8.04 -9.80 2.67
C ARG A 55 8.47 -8.44 2.14
N THR A 56 8.59 -8.40 0.82
CA THR A 56 8.77 -7.18 0.04
C THR A 56 7.39 -6.71 -0.45
N ARG A 57 7.28 -5.47 -0.92
CA ARG A 57 6.02 -5.01 -1.54
C ARG A 57 5.62 -5.85 -2.76
N LEU A 58 6.59 -6.48 -3.43
CA LEU A 58 6.32 -7.39 -4.55
C LEU A 58 5.60 -8.64 -4.08
N THR A 59 6.10 -9.30 -3.02
CA THR A 59 5.47 -10.52 -2.49
C THR A 59 4.08 -10.23 -1.92
N HIS A 60 3.90 -9.10 -1.24
CA HIS A 60 2.57 -8.66 -0.81
C HIS A 60 1.63 -8.37 -1.96
N SER A 61 2.09 -7.68 -3.01
CA SER A 61 1.25 -7.43 -4.19
C SER A 61 0.79 -8.73 -4.87
N LEU A 62 1.64 -9.76 -4.89
CA LEU A 62 1.28 -11.09 -5.41
C LEU A 62 0.25 -11.80 -4.51
N GLU A 63 0.42 -11.70 -3.20
CA GLU A 63 -0.50 -12.26 -2.20
C GLU A 63 -1.87 -11.58 -2.20
N VAL A 64 -1.90 -10.24 -2.21
CA VAL A 64 -3.12 -9.43 -2.37
C VAL A 64 -3.83 -9.83 -3.65
N SER A 65 -3.10 -10.01 -4.75
CA SER A 65 -3.67 -10.47 -6.02
C SER A 65 -4.33 -11.85 -5.89
N GLN A 66 -3.69 -12.80 -5.22
CA GLN A 66 -4.26 -14.13 -4.98
C GLN A 66 -5.56 -14.05 -4.14
N ILE A 67 -5.55 -13.25 -3.07
CA ILE A 67 -6.71 -13.07 -2.19
C ILE A 67 -7.85 -12.38 -2.95
N ALA A 68 -7.57 -11.29 -3.67
CA ALA A 68 -8.54 -10.55 -4.45
C ALA A 68 -9.20 -11.42 -5.53
N ARG A 69 -8.41 -12.22 -6.26
CA ARG A 69 -8.92 -13.20 -7.23
C ARG A 69 -9.87 -14.22 -6.57
N SER A 70 -9.54 -14.65 -5.35
CA SER A 70 -10.36 -15.60 -4.58
C SER A 70 -11.68 -14.98 -4.13
N ILE A 71 -11.66 -13.73 -3.66
CA ILE A 71 -12.87 -12.96 -3.32
C ILE A 71 -13.76 -12.79 -4.56
N ALA A 72 -13.21 -12.28 -5.67
CA ALA A 72 -13.96 -12.07 -6.90
C ALA A 72 -14.56 -13.37 -7.45
N SER A 73 -13.78 -14.46 -7.45
CA SER A 73 -14.27 -15.79 -7.90
C SER A 73 -15.40 -16.31 -7.02
N ASN A 74 -15.30 -16.16 -5.70
CA ASN A 74 -16.36 -16.54 -4.78
C ASN A 74 -17.62 -15.69 -5.00
N MET A 75 -17.47 -14.40 -5.23
CA MET A 75 -18.60 -13.49 -5.51
C MET A 75 -19.30 -13.82 -6.83
N ASN A 76 -18.54 -14.06 -7.90
CA ASN A 76 -19.09 -14.52 -9.18
C ASN A 76 -19.91 -15.80 -9.00
N LYS A 77 -19.37 -16.77 -8.25
CA LYS A 77 -20.06 -18.04 -7.97
C LYS A 77 -21.32 -17.87 -7.10
N LYS A 78 -21.25 -17.05 -6.04
CA LYS A 78 -22.32 -16.90 -5.04
C LYS A 78 -23.48 -16.05 -5.54
N TYR A 79 -23.20 -15.01 -6.35
CA TYR A 79 -24.21 -14.02 -6.76
C TYR A 79 -24.43 -13.94 -8.27
N GLY A 80 -23.71 -14.72 -9.08
CA GLY A 80 -23.82 -14.68 -10.54
C GLY A 80 -23.30 -13.37 -11.14
N LEU A 81 -22.31 -12.74 -10.51
CA LEU A 81 -21.66 -11.54 -11.04
C LEU A 81 -20.66 -11.90 -12.15
N ASN A 82 -20.32 -10.92 -12.98
CA ASN A 82 -19.33 -11.02 -14.05
C ASN A 82 -18.10 -10.16 -13.74
N ILE A 83 -17.54 -10.29 -12.54
CA ILE A 83 -16.31 -9.59 -12.17
C ILE A 83 -15.15 -10.21 -12.95
N ASP A 84 -14.45 -9.41 -13.74
CA ASP A 84 -13.32 -9.85 -14.54
C ASP A 84 -12.09 -10.13 -13.66
N ILE A 85 -11.62 -11.37 -13.68
CA ILE A 85 -10.53 -11.82 -12.80
C ILE A 85 -9.17 -11.27 -13.27
N ASP A 86 -8.97 -11.05 -14.57
CA ASP A 86 -7.74 -10.45 -15.10
C ASP A 86 -7.67 -8.95 -14.72
N LEU A 87 -8.82 -8.26 -14.66
CA LEU A 87 -8.89 -6.90 -14.11
C LEU A 87 -8.52 -6.87 -12.63
N ILE A 88 -9.10 -7.77 -11.81
CA ILE A 88 -8.80 -7.86 -10.37
C ILE A 88 -7.32 -8.13 -10.13
N GLU A 89 -6.72 -9.02 -10.92
CA GLU A 89 -5.28 -9.28 -10.87
C GLU A 89 -4.47 -8.04 -11.27
N ALA A 90 -4.82 -7.36 -12.37
CA ALA A 90 -4.11 -6.17 -12.83
C ALA A 90 -4.11 -5.05 -11.77
N ILE A 91 -5.27 -4.72 -11.18
CA ILE A 91 -5.36 -3.68 -10.16
C ILE A 91 -4.61 -4.05 -8.88
N SER A 92 -4.63 -5.34 -8.51
CA SER A 92 -3.92 -5.85 -7.34
C SER A 92 -2.41 -5.81 -7.51
N LEU A 93 -1.88 -6.06 -8.71
CA LEU A 93 -0.44 -5.95 -8.96
C LEU A 93 0.04 -4.49 -9.01
N ALA A 94 -0.84 -3.56 -9.35
CA ALA A 94 -0.51 -2.14 -9.48
C ALA A 94 -0.76 -1.29 -8.24
N HIS A 95 -1.48 -1.78 -7.22
CA HIS A 95 -1.94 -0.97 -6.09
C HIS A 95 -0.81 -0.34 -5.25
N ASP A 96 0.40 -0.89 -5.35
CA ASP A 96 1.51 -0.56 -4.46
C ASP A 96 2.72 0.06 -5.18
N ILE A 97 2.67 0.20 -6.51
CA ILE A 97 3.82 0.64 -7.34
C ILE A 97 4.25 2.09 -7.08
N GLY A 98 3.36 2.92 -6.56
CA GLY A 98 3.56 4.33 -6.22
C GLY A 98 4.15 4.56 -4.84
N HIS A 99 4.31 3.53 -4.02
CA HIS A 99 4.92 3.69 -2.70
C HIS A 99 6.39 4.13 -2.83
N PRO A 100 6.81 5.17 -2.09
CA PRO A 100 8.20 5.62 -2.09
C PRO A 100 9.10 4.61 -1.37
N PRO A 101 10.44 4.78 -1.44
CA PRO A 101 11.32 4.01 -0.58
C PRO A 101 10.91 4.15 0.89
N PHE A 102 11.01 3.06 1.65
CA PHE A 102 10.63 2.98 3.07
C PHE A 102 9.13 3.20 3.36
N GLY A 103 8.25 3.02 2.36
CA GLY A 103 6.81 2.97 2.54
C GLY A 103 6.19 4.27 3.09
N HIS A 104 5.25 4.14 4.04
CA HIS A 104 4.49 5.28 4.57
C HIS A 104 5.35 6.35 5.25
N VAL A 105 6.53 5.96 5.77
CA VAL A 105 7.46 6.92 6.36
C VAL A 105 8.01 7.81 5.26
N GLY A 106 8.51 7.22 4.18
CA GLY A 106 8.97 7.96 2.99
C GLY A 106 7.87 8.85 2.40
N GLU A 107 6.64 8.34 2.32
CA GLU A 107 5.47 9.09 1.83
C GLU A 107 5.22 10.34 2.66
N SER A 108 5.18 10.20 3.98
CA SER A 108 4.97 11.32 4.89
C SER A 108 6.05 12.38 4.75
N ILE A 109 7.32 11.97 4.62
CA ILE A 109 8.45 12.91 4.53
C ILE A 109 8.44 13.63 3.18
N ILE A 110 8.24 12.91 2.07
CA ILE A 110 8.20 13.51 0.73
C ILE A 110 7.04 14.51 0.65
N ASN A 111 5.87 14.16 1.18
CA ASN A 111 4.72 15.07 1.22
C ASN A 111 5.01 16.31 2.07
N GLU A 112 5.59 16.14 3.27
CA GLU A 112 5.99 17.27 4.13
C GLU A 112 6.96 18.21 3.41
N LYS A 113 8.00 17.67 2.75
CA LYS A 113 9.00 18.46 2.05
C LYS A 113 8.45 19.16 0.80
N LEU A 114 7.65 18.47 -0.01
CA LEU A 114 7.01 19.07 -1.18
C LEU A 114 6.07 20.20 -0.78
N LYS A 115 5.22 19.99 0.24
CA LYS A 115 4.35 21.03 0.74
C LYS A 115 5.14 22.22 1.27
N GLY A 116 6.21 21.96 2.01
CA GLY A 116 7.07 23.01 2.57
C GLY A 116 7.74 23.87 1.51
N ILE A 117 8.28 23.27 0.44
CA ILE A 117 9.01 24.01 -0.61
C ILE A 117 8.09 24.66 -1.66
N THR A 118 6.83 24.24 -1.73
CA THR A 118 5.84 24.74 -2.71
C THR A 118 4.72 25.56 -2.09
N ASP A 119 4.85 25.99 -0.83
CA ASP A 119 3.80 26.71 -0.08
C ASP A 119 2.45 25.97 -0.08
N GLY A 120 2.50 24.64 -0.08
CA GLY A 120 1.33 23.77 -0.13
C GLY A 120 0.62 23.73 -1.50
N GLU A 121 1.22 24.23 -2.57
CA GLU A 121 0.72 24.11 -3.94
C GLU A 121 0.91 22.67 -4.48
N CYS A 122 1.86 21.91 -3.95
CA CYS A 122 2.08 20.50 -4.33
C CYS A 122 2.19 19.60 -3.09
N GLY A 123 1.83 18.33 -3.25
CA GLY A 123 1.94 17.29 -2.23
C GLY A 123 2.24 15.93 -2.86
N PHE A 124 2.38 14.92 -2.02
CA PHE A 124 2.66 13.54 -2.43
C PHE A 124 1.75 12.56 -1.71
N GLU A 125 1.22 11.59 -2.45
CA GLU A 125 0.40 10.51 -1.94
C GLU A 125 0.63 9.27 -2.81
N ALA A 126 0.82 8.10 -2.18
CA ALA A 126 1.27 6.90 -2.89
C ALA A 126 0.24 6.33 -3.88
N ASN A 127 -1.06 6.40 -3.56
CA ASN A 127 -2.15 5.99 -4.45
C ASN A 127 -2.28 6.93 -5.66
N ALA A 128 -2.11 8.25 -5.50
CA ALA A 128 -2.02 9.21 -6.60
C ALA A 128 -0.79 8.89 -7.47
N GLN A 129 0.32 8.53 -6.84
CA GLN A 129 1.54 8.14 -7.54
C GLN A 129 1.35 6.86 -8.38
N ASN A 130 0.50 5.91 -7.98
CA ASN A 130 0.14 4.77 -8.85
C ASN A 130 -0.40 5.26 -10.19
N ILE A 131 -1.35 6.18 -10.17
CA ILE A 131 -2.00 6.73 -11.36
C ILE A 131 -1.00 7.47 -12.23
N ARG A 132 -0.15 8.30 -11.60
CA ARG A 132 0.92 9.04 -12.27
C ARG A 132 1.94 8.10 -12.92
N ILE A 133 2.32 7.01 -12.27
CA ILE A 133 3.22 6.01 -12.85
C ILE A 133 2.59 5.35 -14.07
N LEU A 134 1.34 4.89 -13.94
CA LEU A 134 0.63 4.17 -15.01
C LEU A 134 0.32 5.05 -16.22
N ASN A 135 0.09 6.35 -16.03
CA ASN A 135 -0.33 7.25 -17.11
C ASN A 135 0.81 8.13 -17.65
N PHE A 136 1.89 8.30 -16.89
CA PHE A 136 2.89 9.32 -17.21
C PHE A 136 4.35 8.85 -17.03
N LEU A 137 4.73 8.28 -15.88
CA LEU A 137 6.17 8.04 -15.61
C LEU A 137 6.75 6.80 -16.30
N GLU A 138 5.93 5.78 -16.57
CA GLU A 138 6.40 4.62 -17.34
C GLU A 138 6.53 4.99 -18.83
N LYS A 139 7.74 4.93 -19.38
CA LYS A 139 8.05 5.43 -20.74
C LYS A 139 7.78 4.40 -21.83
N LYS A 140 6.68 3.65 -21.73
CA LYS A 140 6.35 2.57 -22.69
C LYS A 140 5.83 3.13 -24.02
N PHE A 141 5.01 4.17 -23.96
CA PHE A 141 4.42 4.82 -25.12
C PHE A 141 4.83 6.29 -25.16
N TYR A 142 5.55 6.65 -26.21
CA TYR A 142 5.99 8.02 -26.47
C TYR A 142 5.53 8.44 -27.87
N ASP A 143 4.89 9.59 -27.97
CA ASP A 143 4.55 10.29 -29.20
C ASP A 143 5.53 11.42 -29.41
N LYS A 144 6.39 11.25 -30.42
CA LYS A 144 7.43 12.20 -30.77
C LYS A 144 6.86 13.52 -31.29
N ASP A 145 5.76 13.45 -32.05
CA ASP A 145 5.17 14.62 -32.70
C ASP A 145 4.50 15.54 -31.67
N LYS A 146 3.90 14.93 -30.64
CA LYS A 146 3.25 15.65 -29.53
C LYS A 146 4.14 15.84 -28.31
N ASN A 147 5.38 15.34 -28.36
CA ASN A 147 6.30 15.30 -27.23
C ASN A 147 5.60 14.82 -25.93
N LYS A 148 4.86 13.70 -26.02
CA LYS A 148 3.99 13.22 -24.95
C LYS A 148 4.21 11.76 -24.61
N ILE A 149 4.35 11.48 -23.32
CA ILE A 149 4.39 10.12 -22.77
C ILE A 149 2.98 9.73 -22.29
N TYR A 150 2.59 8.50 -22.59
CA TYR A 150 1.27 7.95 -22.24
C TYR A 150 1.34 6.83 -21.21
N GLY A 151 2.45 6.74 -20.46
CA GLY A 151 2.60 5.73 -19.44
C GLY A 151 2.57 4.32 -20.03
N LEU A 152 1.87 3.44 -19.32
CA LEU A 152 1.44 2.12 -19.79
C LEU A 152 0.12 2.15 -20.57
N ASN A 153 -0.52 3.31 -20.71
CA ASN A 153 -1.85 3.51 -21.29
C ASN A 153 -2.88 2.43 -20.85
N PRO A 154 -3.19 2.36 -19.55
CA PRO A 154 -4.09 1.34 -19.00
C PRO A 154 -5.53 1.54 -19.47
N SER A 155 -6.38 0.53 -19.26
CA SER A 155 -7.82 0.72 -19.38
C SER A 155 -8.37 1.68 -18.31
N LEU A 156 -9.43 2.43 -18.65
CA LEU A 156 -10.14 3.28 -17.69
C LEU A 156 -10.63 2.47 -16.49
N LYS A 157 -11.11 1.24 -16.73
CA LYS A 157 -11.58 0.36 -15.66
C LYS A 157 -10.45 -0.12 -14.73
N THR A 158 -9.25 -0.38 -15.26
CA THR A 158 -8.07 -0.64 -14.44
C THR A 158 -7.72 0.55 -13.56
N ILE A 159 -7.77 1.78 -14.10
CA ILE A 159 -7.55 2.99 -13.30
C ILE A 159 -8.62 3.14 -12.21
N ASP A 160 -9.90 2.97 -12.56
CA ASP A 160 -11.01 3.06 -11.61
C ASP A 160 -10.91 2.05 -10.46
N GLY A 161 -10.45 0.83 -10.75
CA GLY A 161 -10.19 -0.20 -9.73
C GLY A 161 -9.03 0.11 -8.79
N ILE A 162 -8.06 0.92 -9.21
CA ILE A 162 -6.91 1.35 -8.37
C ILE A 162 -7.23 2.63 -7.60
N LEU A 163 -8.16 3.45 -8.08
CA LEU A 163 -8.52 4.75 -7.50
C LEU A 163 -9.26 4.61 -6.15
N LYS A 164 -8.48 4.47 -5.07
CA LYS A 164 -9.00 4.45 -3.68
C LYS A 164 -9.61 5.79 -3.26
N TYR A 165 -9.12 6.90 -3.80
CA TYR A 165 -9.50 8.27 -3.42
C TYR A 165 -9.78 9.11 -4.66
N LYS A 166 -11.02 9.59 -4.80
CA LYS A 166 -11.49 10.38 -5.94
C LYS A 166 -11.68 11.84 -5.57
N LEU A 167 -10.66 12.43 -4.96
CA LEU A 167 -10.66 13.81 -4.49
C LEU A 167 -9.41 14.53 -5.01
N PRO A 168 -9.52 15.57 -5.85
CA PRO A 168 -8.37 16.32 -6.33
C PRO A 168 -7.57 16.98 -5.20
N TYR A 169 -6.26 17.16 -5.40
CA TYR A 169 -5.37 17.74 -4.39
C TYR A 169 -5.81 19.15 -3.96
N TYR A 170 -6.14 20.03 -4.91
CA TYR A 170 -6.63 21.38 -4.61
C TYR A 170 -7.95 21.42 -3.81
N LEU A 171 -8.74 20.35 -3.87
CA LEU A 171 -10.01 20.17 -3.14
C LEU A 171 -9.88 19.27 -1.90
N SER A 172 -8.65 18.91 -1.52
CA SER A 172 -8.38 18.07 -0.35
C SER A 172 -7.87 18.88 0.84
N ASP A 173 -7.73 18.23 1.99
CA ASP A 173 -6.98 18.76 3.14
C ASP A 173 -5.46 18.82 2.92
N LYS A 174 -4.99 18.44 1.72
CA LYS A 174 -3.59 18.40 1.30
C LYS A 174 -2.72 17.52 2.19
N SER A 175 -3.31 16.63 3.00
CA SER A 175 -2.56 15.76 3.92
C SER A 175 -2.37 14.38 3.32
N LYS A 176 -3.47 13.73 2.93
CA LYS A 176 -3.56 12.39 2.33
C LYS A 176 -4.88 12.25 1.58
N HIS A 177 -5.03 11.12 0.89
CA HIS A 177 -6.28 10.70 0.25
C HIS A 177 -6.73 11.66 -0.85
N PHE A 178 -5.86 11.88 -1.83
CA PHE A 178 -6.14 12.70 -2.99
C PHE A 178 -5.61 12.06 -4.28
N ILE A 179 -6.02 12.62 -5.42
CA ILE A 179 -5.41 12.43 -6.74
C ILE A 179 -4.71 13.73 -7.15
N TYR A 180 -3.64 13.66 -7.95
CA TYR A 180 -2.98 14.86 -8.45
C TYR A 180 -3.89 15.65 -9.40
N ASP A 181 -3.75 16.98 -9.37
CA ASP A 181 -4.60 17.87 -10.17
C ASP A 181 -4.43 17.64 -11.68
N GLY A 182 -3.24 17.24 -12.11
CA GLY A 182 -2.97 16.85 -13.50
C GLY A 182 -3.74 15.61 -13.98
N ASP A 183 -4.28 14.82 -13.06
CA ASP A 183 -5.01 13.58 -13.35
C ASP A 183 -6.54 13.73 -13.19
N ILE A 184 -7.05 14.95 -12.93
CA ILE A 184 -8.51 15.20 -12.80
C ILE A 184 -9.30 14.79 -14.04
N PHE A 185 -8.70 14.94 -15.24
CA PHE A 185 -9.33 14.54 -16.50
C PHE A 185 -9.74 13.05 -16.51
N ILE A 186 -9.08 12.20 -15.71
CA ILE A 186 -9.44 10.79 -15.55
C ILE A 186 -10.78 10.67 -14.83
N LEU A 187 -10.98 11.43 -13.75
CA LEU A 187 -12.25 11.45 -13.03
C LEU A 187 -13.38 11.95 -13.92
N GLU A 188 -13.13 12.98 -14.74
CA GLU A 188 -14.10 13.47 -15.71
C GLU A 188 -14.43 12.40 -16.77
N ARG A 189 -13.45 11.65 -17.26
CA ARG A 189 -13.69 10.53 -18.19
C ARG A 189 -14.45 9.37 -17.56
N LEU A 190 -14.27 9.12 -16.26
CA LEU A 190 -14.92 8.02 -15.54
C LEU A 190 -16.35 8.35 -15.12
N HIS A 191 -16.61 9.59 -14.71
CA HIS A 191 -17.83 9.97 -14.01
C HIS A 191 -18.54 11.21 -14.58
N GLY A 192 -17.96 11.84 -15.60
CA GLY A 192 -18.48 13.06 -16.21
C GLY A 192 -18.20 14.31 -15.38
N LYS A 193 -18.51 15.47 -15.98
CA LYS A 193 -18.31 16.79 -15.37
C LYS A 193 -19.13 17.01 -14.10
N SER A 194 -20.34 16.44 -14.04
CA SER A 194 -21.23 16.55 -12.88
C SER A 194 -20.60 16.02 -11.60
N PHE A 195 -19.74 15.00 -11.68
CA PHE A 195 -19.00 14.48 -10.54
C PHE A 195 -17.95 15.47 -10.04
N ILE A 196 -17.23 16.14 -10.94
CA ILE A 196 -16.26 17.17 -10.57
C ILE A 196 -16.98 18.37 -9.94
N GLU A 197 -18.04 18.86 -10.56
CA GLU A 197 -18.88 19.95 -10.04
C GLU A 197 -19.46 19.61 -8.66
N PHE A 198 -19.85 18.35 -8.44
CA PHE A 198 -20.30 17.88 -7.14
C PHE A 198 -19.20 18.00 -6.08
N ILE A 199 -17.96 17.56 -6.38
CA ILE A 199 -16.84 17.68 -5.44
C ILE A 199 -16.55 19.15 -5.16
N GLU A 200 -16.44 19.98 -6.20
CA GLU A 200 -16.17 21.42 -6.08
C GLU A 200 -17.21 22.16 -5.24
N LYS A 201 -18.48 21.79 -5.35
CA LYS A 201 -19.55 22.41 -4.53
C LYS A 201 -19.49 21.99 -3.07
N ASN A 202 -18.96 20.80 -2.77
CA ASN A 202 -19.08 20.17 -1.46
C ASN A 202 -17.74 19.95 -0.72
N PHE A 203 -16.60 20.29 -1.30
CA PHE A 203 -15.28 19.97 -0.76
C PHE A 203 -15.05 20.52 0.66
N HIS A 204 -15.54 21.72 0.97
CA HIS A 204 -15.46 22.28 2.32
C HIS A 204 -16.17 21.41 3.35
N TYR A 205 -17.31 20.82 2.97
CA TYR A 205 -18.07 19.95 3.87
C TYR A 205 -17.43 18.56 3.99
N ILE A 206 -16.94 18.02 2.87
CA ILE A 206 -16.24 16.73 2.81
C ILE A 206 -14.97 16.77 3.68
N ASN A 207 -14.18 17.84 3.64
CA ASN A 207 -12.90 17.93 4.36
C ASN A 207 -13.00 18.48 5.79
N LYS A 208 -14.19 18.82 6.30
CA LYS A 208 -14.34 19.34 7.68
C LYS A 208 -13.86 18.30 8.70
N HIS A 209 -12.96 18.71 9.60
CA HIS A 209 -12.37 17.80 10.59
C HIS A 209 -13.38 17.21 11.58
N GLU A 210 -14.45 17.94 11.92
CA GLU A 210 -15.56 17.43 12.74
C GLU A 210 -16.40 16.37 12.00
N ASN A 211 -16.28 16.31 10.67
CA ASN A 211 -17.00 15.42 9.77
C ASN A 211 -16.10 14.28 9.24
N LYS A 212 -15.12 13.79 10.00
CA LYS A 212 -14.23 12.70 9.55
C LYS A 212 -14.95 11.50 8.94
N ASN A 213 -16.14 11.17 9.47
CA ASN A 213 -16.97 10.10 8.93
C ASN A 213 -17.45 10.39 7.50
N ILE A 214 -17.74 11.65 7.15
CA ILE A 214 -18.27 12.02 5.83
C ILE A 214 -17.23 11.85 4.73
N LYS A 215 -15.96 12.19 4.99
CA LYS A 215 -14.88 11.98 4.02
C LYS A 215 -14.71 10.50 3.69
N GLU A 216 -14.73 9.65 4.72
CA GLU A 216 -14.65 8.21 4.49
C GLU A 216 -15.92 7.66 3.82
N GLU A 217 -17.11 8.12 4.23
CA GLU A 217 -18.37 7.74 3.57
C GLU A 217 -18.38 8.13 2.08
N PHE A 218 -17.81 9.29 1.73
CA PHE A 218 -17.65 9.70 0.34
C PHE A 218 -16.73 8.77 -0.43
N PHE A 219 -15.59 8.36 0.15
CA PHE A 219 -14.69 7.41 -0.51
C PHE A 219 -15.30 6.02 -0.62
N GLU A 220 -15.95 5.51 0.44
CA GLU A 220 -16.70 4.25 0.40
C GLU A 220 -17.74 4.25 -0.73
N ALA A 221 -18.55 5.31 -0.80
CA ALA A 221 -19.61 5.43 -1.79
C ALA A 221 -19.09 5.63 -3.23
N SER A 222 -17.88 6.15 -3.41
CA SER A 222 -17.32 6.46 -4.73
C SER A 222 -16.37 5.39 -5.30
N ARG A 223 -15.95 4.39 -4.51
CA ARG A 223 -15.12 3.27 -5.00
C ARG A 223 -15.96 2.27 -5.80
N CYS A 224 -15.48 1.83 -6.97
CA CYS A 224 -16.09 0.71 -7.68
C CYS A 224 -15.92 -0.61 -6.90
N LEU A 225 -16.70 -1.63 -7.23
CA LEU A 225 -16.70 -2.94 -6.58
C LEU A 225 -15.33 -3.61 -6.67
N GLU A 226 -14.65 -3.50 -7.81
CA GLU A 226 -13.30 -4.02 -8.01
C GLU A 226 -12.29 -3.35 -7.06
N CYS A 227 -12.38 -2.03 -6.86
CA CYS A 227 -11.57 -1.31 -5.87
C CYS A 227 -11.89 -1.75 -4.44
N GLN A 228 -13.16 -2.02 -4.13
CA GLN A 228 -13.56 -2.55 -2.81
C GLN A 228 -13.01 -3.96 -2.57
N ILE A 229 -13.01 -4.83 -3.58
CA ILE A 229 -12.41 -6.17 -3.51
C ILE A 229 -10.90 -6.06 -3.28
N LEU A 230 -10.22 -5.16 -4.02
CA LEU A 230 -8.81 -4.88 -3.83
C LEU A 230 -8.52 -4.43 -2.39
N ASN A 231 -9.26 -3.45 -1.87
CA ASN A 231 -9.09 -2.96 -0.51
C ASN A 231 -9.34 -4.06 0.54
N ALA A 232 -10.34 -4.91 0.33
CA ALA A 232 -10.62 -6.04 1.21
C ALA A 232 -9.49 -7.07 1.21
N ALA A 233 -8.90 -7.35 0.05
CA ALA A 233 -7.77 -8.25 -0.08
C ALA A 233 -6.50 -7.70 0.59
N ASP A 234 -6.22 -6.41 0.38
CA ASP A 234 -5.12 -5.68 1.01
C ASP A 234 -5.27 -5.68 2.54
N ASP A 235 -6.48 -5.46 3.05
CA ASP A 235 -6.79 -5.53 4.48
C ASP A 235 -6.59 -6.92 5.09
N ILE A 236 -6.97 -7.99 4.36
CA ILE A 236 -6.76 -9.38 4.79
C ILE A 236 -5.26 -9.69 4.83
N ALA A 237 -4.54 -9.36 3.76
CA ALA A 237 -3.10 -9.60 3.65
C ALA A 237 -2.36 -8.89 4.78
N TYR A 238 -2.63 -7.59 4.98
CA TYR A 238 -2.07 -6.81 6.08
C TYR A 238 -2.38 -7.42 7.46
N ALA A 239 -3.62 -7.85 7.69
CA ALA A 239 -4.03 -8.41 8.98
C ALA A 239 -3.43 -9.79 9.27
N THR A 240 -2.94 -10.53 8.27
CA THR A 240 -2.48 -11.92 8.43
C THR A 240 -0.98 -12.05 8.20
N HIS A 241 -0.45 -11.54 7.10
CA HIS A 241 0.95 -11.72 6.71
C HIS A 241 1.91 -10.90 7.57
N ASP A 242 1.55 -9.66 7.95
CA ASP A 242 2.38 -8.87 8.88
C ASP A 242 2.48 -9.55 10.26
N LEU A 243 1.41 -10.23 10.68
CA LEU A 243 1.41 -11.00 11.91
C LEU A 243 2.23 -12.28 11.77
N GLU A 244 2.17 -12.96 10.61
CA GLU A 244 3.01 -14.12 10.32
C GLU A 244 4.49 -13.76 10.40
N ASP A 245 4.92 -12.73 9.67
CA ASP A 245 6.28 -12.21 9.70
C ASP A 245 6.67 -11.74 11.12
N GLY A 246 5.75 -11.12 11.85
CA GLY A 246 5.93 -10.68 13.23
C GLY A 246 6.16 -11.85 14.21
N VAL A 247 5.47 -12.98 14.01
CA VAL A 247 5.67 -14.20 14.81
C VAL A 247 6.96 -14.90 14.41
N GLU A 248 7.24 -15.04 13.11
CA GLU A 248 8.47 -15.70 12.63
C GLU A 248 9.74 -14.93 13.03
N SER A 249 9.67 -13.60 13.11
CA SER A 249 10.74 -12.73 13.61
C SER A 249 10.85 -12.65 15.12
N LYS A 250 9.97 -13.33 15.86
CA LYS A 250 9.88 -13.30 17.33
C LYS A 250 9.55 -11.91 17.91
N LEU A 251 9.06 -10.99 17.09
CA LEU A 251 8.52 -9.71 17.55
C LEU A 251 7.16 -9.89 18.24
N ILE A 252 6.44 -10.95 17.87
CA ILE A 252 5.18 -11.36 18.47
C ILE A 252 5.39 -12.69 19.20
N GLY A 253 5.40 -12.64 20.52
CA GLY A 253 5.38 -13.80 21.42
C GLY A 253 4.02 -13.96 22.11
N VAL A 254 3.74 -15.15 22.67
CA VAL A 254 2.47 -15.46 23.36
C VAL A 254 2.21 -14.52 24.56
N ASP A 255 3.28 -13.99 25.15
CA ASP A 255 3.29 -13.02 26.23
C ASP A 255 2.86 -11.59 25.80
N GLY A 256 2.86 -11.31 24.49
CA GLY A 256 2.44 -10.03 23.93
C GLY A 256 0.98 -9.67 24.19
N ARG A 257 0.14 -10.66 24.53
CA ARG A 257 -1.32 -10.50 24.76
C ARG A 257 -1.67 -9.35 25.70
N LEU A 258 -1.08 -9.31 26.89
CA LEU A 258 -1.42 -8.29 27.89
C LEU A 258 -1.03 -6.89 27.44
N LYS A 259 0.11 -6.76 26.74
CA LYS A 259 0.57 -5.48 26.19
C LYS A 259 -0.40 -4.92 25.15
N VAL A 260 -0.96 -5.78 24.29
CA VAL A 260 -1.97 -5.36 23.29
C VAL A 260 -3.29 -5.01 23.94
N LYS A 261 -3.80 -5.84 24.88
CA LYS A 261 -5.07 -5.54 25.58
C LYS A 261 -5.01 -4.20 26.33
N ARG A 262 -3.89 -3.91 26.99
CA ARG A 262 -3.68 -2.62 27.66
C ARG A 262 -3.76 -1.46 26.67
N TYR A 263 -3.07 -1.56 25.55
CA TYR A 263 -3.08 -0.54 24.50
C TYR A 263 -4.50 -0.27 23.95
N VAL A 264 -5.26 -1.33 23.71
CA VAL A 264 -6.63 -1.22 23.22
C VAL A 264 -7.55 -0.57 24.26
N LYS A 265 -7.39 -0.87 25.56
CA LYS A 265 -8.12 -0.19 26.65
C LYS A 265 -7.77 1.29 26.78
N GLU A 266 -6.55 1.67 26.45
CA GLU A 266 -6.07 3.06 26.44
C GLU A 266 -6.54 3.84 25.20
N GLY A 267 -7.39 3.25 24.35
CA GLY A 267 -8.05 3.91 23.22
C GLY A 267 -7.64 3.38 21.84
N GLY A 268 -6.56 2.57 21.76
CA GLY A 268 -6.08 1.98 20.51
C GLY A 268 -5.91 2.98 19.35
N PHE A 269 -5.77 2.48 18.12
CA PHE A 269 -5.84 3.33 16.92
C PHE A 269 -7.08 3.07 16.05
N LEU A 270 -7.85 2.02 16.36
CA LEU A 270 -9.11 1.71 15.67
C LEU A 270 -10.24 1.78 16.69
N ALA A 271 -11.17 2.70 16.48
CA ALA A 271 -12.39 2.80 17.27
C ALA A 271 -13.35 1.63 16.99
N GLY A 272 -14.15 1.24 17.99
CA GLY A 272 -15.22 0.28 17.81
C GLY A 272 -15.58 -0.54 19.06
N ASP A 273 -16.17 -1.71 18.81
CA ASP A 273 -16.55 -2.71 19.80
C ASP A 273 -15.32 -3.25 20.55
N LEU A 274 -15.05 -2.64 21.70
CA LEU A 274 -13.91 -2.98 22.56
C LEU A 274 -13.93 -4.45 22.99
N ALA A 275 -15.11 -4.98 23.35
CA ALA A 275 -15.26 -6.35 23.82
C ALA A 275 -14.96 -7.35 22.70
N GLY A 276 -15.48 -7.08 21.51
CA GLY A 276 -15.18 -7.90 20.33
C GLY A 276 -13.70 -7.83 19.93
N ILE A 277 -13.07 -6.65 20.01
CA ILE A 277 -11.63 -6.51 19.74
C ILE A 277 -10.80 -7.33 20.73
N GLU A 278 -11.09 -7.22 22.03
CA GLU A 278 -10.40 -8.02 23.05
C GLU A 278 -10.59 -9.53 22.83
N SER A 279 -11.80 -9.95 22.43
CA SER A 279 -12.08 -11.35 22.09
C SER A 279 -11.26 -11.82 20.89
N GLY A 280 -11.13 -10.99 19.84
CA GLY A 280 -10.28 -11.28 18.68
C GLY A 280 -8.79 -11.42 19.05
N ILE A 281 -8.29 -10.55 19.93
CA ILE A 281 -6.93 -10.63 20.48
C ILE A 281 -6.74 -11.96 21.22
N ASP A 282 -7.68 -12.30 22.09
CA ASP A 282 -7.63 -13.52 22.89
C ASP A 282 -7.63 -14.78 22.01
N LYS A 283 -8.47 -14.82 20.97
CA LYS A 283 -8.50 -15.92 19.97
C LYS A 283 -7.15 -16.10 19.29
N PHE A 284 -6.54 -15.01 18.83
CA PHE A 284 -5.24 -15.08 18.16
C PHE A 284 -4.15 -15.65 19.07
N PHE A 285 -4.00 -15.10 20.29
CA PHE A 285 -2.95 -15.56 21.22
C PHE A 285 -3.20 -16.95 21.78
N ASN A 286 -4.45 -17.37 21.95
CA ASN A 286 -4.76 -18.75 22.30
C ASN A 286 -4.36 -19.71 21.16
N GLY A 287 -4.66 -19.36 19.90
CA GLY A 287 -4.23 -20.15 18.75
C GLY A 287 -2.70 -20.28 18.65
N LEU A 288 -1.96 -19.19 18.89
CA LEU A 288 -0.50 -19.26 19.00
C LEU A 288 -0.05 -20.15 20.16
N LYS A 289 -0.70 -20.04 21.32
CA LYS A 289 -0.39 -20.87 22.50
C LYS A 289 -0.62 -22.36 22.20
N ASP A 290 -1.65 -22.73 21.44
CA ASP A 290 -1.88 -24.13 21.08
C ASP A 290 -0.77 -24.66 20.17
N ILE A 291 -0.34 -23.85 19.20
CA ILE A 291 0.77 -24.18 18.30
C ILE A 291 2.06 -24.37 19.10
N PHE A 292 2.46 -23.40 19.93
CA PHE A 292 3.72 -23.47 20.68
C PHE A 292 3.67 -24.40 21.90
N GLY A 293 2.52 -24.51 22.56
CA GLY A 293 2.29 -25.29 23.78
C GLY A 293 2.27 -26.79 23.52
N SER A 294 1.75 -27.22 22.35
CA SER A 294 1.79 -28.63 21.92
C SER A 294 3.21 -29.22 21.85
N PHE A 295 4.26 -28.38 21.83
CA PHE A 295 5.65 -28.80 21.85
C PHE A 295 6.29 -28.85 23.23
N ASN A 296 5.76 -28.13 24.23
CA ASN A 296 6.22 -28.27 25.62
C ASN A 296 5.78 -29.62 26.21
N ASP A 297 4.64 -30.14 25.79
CA ASP A 297 4.12 -31.43 26.27
C ASP A 297 4.68 -32.63 25.49
N ASN A 298 5.01 -32.48 24.21
CA ASN A 298 5.56 -33.55 23.35
C ASN A 298 7.11 -33.53 23.22
N GLY A 299 7.78 -32.62 23.93
CA GLY A 299 9.22 -32.37 23.84
C GLY A 299 9.88 -32.25 25.20
N ARG A 300 9.74 -33.24 26.09
CA ARG A 300 10.59 -33.34 27.29
C ARG A 300 12.03 -33.66 26.87
N ALA A 301 12.86 -32.64 26.76
CA ALA A 301 14.21 -32.72 27.32
C ALA A 301 14.11 -32.25 28.79
N ALA A 302 14.03 -33.23 29.69
CA ALA A 302 14.30 -32.98 31.10
C ALA A 302 15.78 -32.60 31.27
N GLN A 303 16.06 -31.39 31.72
CA GLN A 303 17.27 -31.07 32.49
C GLN A 303 16.83 -30.13 33.62
N THR A 304 16.41 -30.66 34.76
CA THR A 304 17.21 -30.82 35.99
C THR A 304 17.96 -29.56 36.40
N GLU A 305 17.56 -29.05 37.56
CA GLU A 305 18.31 -28.13 38.41
C GLU A 305 19.81 -28.46 38.47
N ARG A 306 20.67 -27.43 38.29
CA ARG A 306 21.70 -26.98 39.25
C ARG A 306 22.87 -26.27 38.57
N SER A 307 23.41 -25.32 39.35
CA SER A 307 24.73 -24.70 39.30
C SER A 307 24.90 -23.48 38.39
N GLY A 308 25.26 -22.37 39.03
CA GLY A 308 25.43 -21.07 38.41
C GLY A 308 26.76 -20.93 37.70
N THR A 309 26.75 -20.11 36.64
CA THR A 309 27.82 -19.18 36.28
C THR A 309 27.21 -18.14 35.35
N ARG A 310 27.43 -16.85 35.63
CA ARG A 310 27.03 -15.74 34.75
C ARG A 310 27.85 -15.80 33.46
N ARG A 311 27.21 -15.89 32.30
CA ARG A 311 27.80 -15.57 30.99
C ARG A 311 26.96 -14.50 30.28
N SER A 312 27.65 -13.68 29.49
CA SER A 312 27.19 -12.43 28.86
C SER A 312 26.12 -12.61 27.75
N PRO A 313 25.40 -11.55 27.35
CA PRO A 313 24.12 -11.66 26.62
C PRO A 313 24.22 -11.64 25.08
N HIS A 314 25.38 -11.95 24.48
CA HIS A 314 25.52 -11.91 23.03
C HIS A 314 26.03 -13.26 22.51
N HIS A 315 25.15 -13.99 21.81
CA HIS A 315 25.35 -15.29 21.12
C HIS A 315 24.89 -16.58 21.82
N ALA A 316 23.82 -16.55 22.61
CA ALA A 316 23.13 -17.76 23.07
C ALA A 316 21.65 -17.74 22.65
N GLY A 317 21.36 -18.08 21.39
CA GLY A 317 20.00 -18.06 20.85
C GLY A 317 19.67 -19.15 19.84
N ASP A 318 20.61 -20.07 19.57
CA ASP A 318 20.40 -21.10 18.55
C ASP A 318 20.03 -22.42 19.21
N ASN A 319 18.79 -22.85 18.94
CA ASN A 319 18.30 -24.23 18.94
C ASN A 319 17.64 -24.78 20.23
N ILE A 320 16.50 -24.20 20.64
CA ILE A 320 15.64 -24.78 21.70
C ILE A 320 14.80 -25.98 21.20
N TYR A 321 14.55 -26.09 19.88
CA TYR A 321 13.72 -27.16 19.31
C TYR A 321 14.50 -28.02 18.30
N PRO A 322 14.33 -29.36 18.30
CA PRO A 322 14.82 -30.25 17.24
C PRO A 322 14.36 -29.79 15.84
N ALA A 323 15.12 -30.09 14.78
CA ALA A 323 14.82 -29.64 13.41
C ALA A 323 13.39 -30.01 12.96
N MET A 324 12.93 -31.23 13.27
CA MET A 324 11.56 -31.69 12.98
C MET A 324 10.48 -30.88 13.71
N CYS A 325 10.74 -30.45 14.96
CA CYS A 325 9.82 -29.57 15.69
C CYS A 325 9.69 -28.20 15.04
N ARG A 326 10.78 -27.65 14.46
CA ARG A 326 10.72 -26.36 13.75
C ARG A 326 9.94 -26.43 12.45
N ILE A 327 10.12 -27.52 11.69
CA ILE A 327 9.35 -27.75 10.46
C ILE A 327 7.87 -27.81 10.81
N LYS A 328 7.50 -28.58 11.85
CA LYS A 328 6.10 -28.69 12.28
C LYS A 328 5.52 -27.36 12.75
N ILE A 329 6.25 -26.57 13.56
CA ILE A 329 5.82 -25.21 13.96
C ILE A 329 5.57 -24.33 12.72
N LYS A 330 6.48 -24.34 11.74
CA LYS A 330 6.30 -23.58 10.50
C LYS A 330 5.06 -24.03 9.72
N THR A 331 4.82 -25.33 9.61
CA THR A 331 3.63 -25.87 8.95
C THR A 331 2.34 -25.46 9.69
N ASP A 332 2.34 -25.56 11.02
CA ASP A 332 1.16 -25.24 11.84
C ASP A 332 0.85 -23.73 11.82
N LEU A 333 1.88 -22.87 11.80
CA LEU A 333 1.71 -21.43 11.59
C LEU A 333 1.09 -21.11 10.23
N LYS A 334 1.60 -21.74 9.15
CA LYS A 334 1.03 -21.54 7.80
C LYS A 334 -0.43 -21.98 7.73
N GLU A 335 -0.77 -23.12 8.34
CA GLU A 335 -2.15 -23.58 8.40
C GLU A 335 -3.03 -22.63 9.22
N PHE A 336 -2.53 -22.13 10.35
CA PHE A 336 -3.22 -21.16 11.20
C PHE A 336 -3.58 -19.88 10.45
N PHE A 337 -2.63 -19.26 9.74
CA PHE A 337 -2.91 -18.04 8.96
C PHE A 337 -3.77 -18.34 7.73
N SER A 338 -3.60 -19.49 7.08
CA SER A 338 -4.46 -19.92 5.96
C SER A 338 -5.94 -20.04 6.37
N ARG A 339 -6.21 -20.54 7.59
CA ARG A 339 -7.57 -20.59 8.15
C ARG A 339 -8.15 -19.20 8.36
N TYR A 340 -7.36 -18.22 8.80
CA TYR A 340 -7.80 -16.82 8.91
C TYR A 340 -8.18 -16.23 7.55
N ILE A 341 -7.29 -16.35 6.56
CA ILE A 341 -7.54 -15.85 5.19
C ILE A 341 -8.84 -16.46 4.65
N SER A 342 -8.98 -17.79 4.74
CA SER A 342 -10.17 -18.51 4.29
C SER A 342 -11.44 -18.05 5.00
N LYS A 343 -11.38 -17.91 6.34
CA LYS A 343 -12.50 -17.41 7.15
C LYS A 343 -12.91 -16.00 6.72
N PHE A 344 -11.95 -15.11 6.48
CA PHE A 344 -12.24 -13.73 6.09
C PHE A 344 -12.88 -13.67 4.71
N ILE A 345 -12.34 -14.37 3.71
CA ILE A 345 -12.91 -14.42 2.36
C ILE A 345 -14.35 -14.96 2.38
N LEU A 346 -14.63 -16.02 3.15
CA LEU A 346 -15.96 -16.65 3.21
C LEU A 346 -17.03 -15.78 3.90
N ASN A 347 -16.62 -14.77 4.67
CA ASN A 347 -17.52 -13.88 5.40
C ASN A 347 -17.63 -12.48 4.77
N ILE A 348 -17.13 -12.34 3.54
CA ILE A 348 -17.46 -11.21 2.67
C ILE A 348 -18.83 -11.47 2.02
N ASP A 349 -19.68 -10.45 2.04
CA ASP A 349 -20.98 -10.41 1.38
C ASP A 349 -21.10 -9.11 0.58
N ILE A 350 -22.20 -8.95 -0.15
CA ILE A 350 -22.53 -7.71 -0.86
C ILE A 350 -23.93 -7.24 -0.53
N GLU A 351 -24.11 -5.94 -0.59
CA GLU A 351 -25.42 -5.31 -0.51
C GLU A 351 -25.61 -4.34 -1.67
N ASP A 352 -26.85 -4.16 -2.11
CA ASP A 352 -27.22 -3.11 -3.05
C ASP A 352 -26.79 -1.73 -2.51
N ARG A 353 -26.10 -0.95 -3.34
CA ARG A 353 -25.47 0.30 -2.90
C ARG A 353 -26.49 1.38 -2.58
N GLU A 354 -27.62 1.46 -3.28
CA GLU A 354 -28.67 2.44 -2.96
C GLU A 354 -29.23 2.16 -1.58
N LYS A 355 -29.46 0.88 -1.26
CA LYS A 355 -29.88 0.44 0.08
C LYS A 355 -28.81 0.70 1.13
N TYR A 356 -27.55 0.42 0.84
CA TYR A 356 -26.43 0.65 1.74
C TYR A 356 -26.30 2.13 2.11
N ILE A 357 -26.35 3.03 1.11
CA ILE A 357 -26.30 4.48 1.32
C ILE A 357 -27.58 4.98 1.99
N GLY A 358 -28.74 4.39 1.68
CA GLY A 358 -30.02 4.75 2.29
C GLY A 358 -30.09 4.55 3.81
N ARG A 359 -29.28 3.65 4.38
CA ARG A 359 -29.24 3.30 5.82
C ARG A 359 -28.47 4.30 6.68
N GLY A 360 -28.93 5.55 6.71
CA GLY A 360 -28.41 6.54 7.66
C GLY A 360 -27.04 7.13 7.31
N LYS A 361 -26.54 6.94 6.08
CA LYS A 361 -25.43 7.75 5.56
C LYS A 361 -25.91 9.18 5.35
N ASN A 362 -24.96 10.11 5.35
CA ASN A 362 -25.25 11.53 5.22
C ASN A 362 -26.00 11.84 3.91
N ASP A 363 -26.96 12.78 3.95
CA ASP A 363 -27.78 13.14 2.78
C ASP A 363 -26.96 13.67 1.59
N LEU A 364 -25.74 14.16 1.84
CA LEU A 364 -24.80 14.51 0.78
C LEU A 364 -24.38 13.28 -0.03
N ILE A 365 -24.12 12.15 0.64
CA ILE A 365 -23.62 10.91 0.00
C ILE A 365 -24.67 10.33 -0.95
N LYS A 366 -25.96 10.46 -0.58
CA LYS A 366 -27.10 10.07 -1.43
C LYS A 366 -27.18 10.85 -2.74
N LYS A 367 -26.52 12.01 -2.84
CA LYS A 367 -26.55 12.91 -4.00
C LYS A 367 -25.31 12.80 -4.89
N ILE A 368 -24.38 11.88 -4.59
CA ILE A 368 -23.20 11.65 -5.42
C ILE A 368 -23.66 11.23 -6.83
N PRO A 369 -23.24 11.94 -7.89
CA PRO A 369 -23.70 11.67 -9.26
C PRO A 369 -22.90 10.51 -9.87
N LEU A 370 -23.08 9.31 -9.32
CA LEU A 370 -22.52 8.08 -9.87
C LEU A 370 -23.64 7.21 -10.44
N ASP A 371 -23.34 6.53 -11.54
CA ASP A 371 -24.29 5.58 -12.12
C ASP A 371 -24.30 4.27 -11.32
N PHE A 372 -25.18 4.20 -10.32
CA PHE A 372 -25.38 2.98 -9.52
C PHE A 372 -26.06 1.84 -10.29
N LYS A 373 -26.47 2.04 -11.56
CA LYS A 373 -26.93 0.95 -12.42
C LYS A 373 -25.79 0.21 -13.10
N ASN A 374 -24.60 0.79 -13.16
CA ASN A 374 -23.38 0.11 -13.60
C ASN A 374 -23.02 -1.00 -12.60
N ASP A 375 -22.75 -2.21 -13.08
CA ASP A 375 -22.38 -3.37 -12.24
C ASP A 375 -21.21 -3.06 -11.28
N SER A 376 -20.29 -2.20 -11.70
CA SER A 376 -19.12 -1.78 -10.91
C SER A 376 -19.51 -0.88 -9.72
N TYR A 377 -20.70 -0.27 -9.72
CA TYR A 377 -21.17 0.66 -8.69
C TYR A 377 -22.46 0.21 -8.00
N LYS A 378 -23.12 -0.83 -8.51
CA LYS A 378 -24.38 -1.35 -7.98
C LYS A 378 -24.27 -1.93 -6.58
N TYR A 379 -23.10 -2.46 -6.22
CA TYR A 379 -22.92 -3.19 -4.97
C TYR A 379 -21.90 -2.53 -4.04
N ASN A 380 -22.12 -2.70 -2.74
CA ASN A 380 -21.13 -2.42 -1.71
C ASN A 380 -20.72 -3.72 -1.03
N LEU A 381 -19.42 -3.95 -0.89
CA LEU A 381 -18.84 -5.06 -0.16
C LEU A 381 -19.07 -4.83 1.34
N ILE A 382 -19.62 -5.84 2.01
CA ILE A 382 -19.87 -5.81 3.46
C ILE A 382 -19.20 -6.99 4.15
N TRP A 383 -18.71 -6.74 5.34
CA TRP A 383 -18.19 -7.76 6.23
C TRP A 383 -19.26 -8.13 7.24
N LYS A 384 -19.35 -9.40 7.63
CA LYS A 384 -20.04 -9.73 8.88
C LYS A 384 -19.34 -9.03 10.05
N ASN A 385 -20.11 -8.42 10.94
CA ASN A 385 -19.59 -7.59 12.04
C ASN A 385 -18.50 -8.28 12.85
N GLU A 386 -18.71 -9.55 13.21
CA GLU A 386 -17.74 -10.35 13.98
C GLU A 386 -16.37 -10.44 13.31
N VAL A 387 -16.33 -10.59 11.98
CA VAL A 387 -15.09 -10.71 11.20
C VAL A 387 -14.41 -9.36 11.03
N ASN A 388 -15.18 -8.30 10.80
CA ASN A 388 -14.63 -6.94 10.74
C ASN A 388 -13.93 -6.58 12.06
N VAL A 389 -14.55 -6.90 13.19
CA VAL A 389 -13.97 -6.67 14.51
C VAL A 389 -12.70 -7.50 14.73
N GLU A 390 -12.67 -8.74 14.25
CA GLU A 390 -11.47 -9.60 14.34
C GLU A 390 -10.32 -9.08 13.47
N ILE A 391 -10.57 -8.63 12.23
CA ILE A 391 -9.56 -7.97 11.40
C ILE A 391 -9.00 -6.74 12.13
N LYS A 392 -9.86 -5.89 12.71
CA LYS A 392 -9.42 -4.75 13.52
C LYS A 392 -8.54 -5.19 14.70
N ALA A 393 -8.91 -6.27 15.38
CA ALA A 393 -8.13 -6.84 16.47
C ALA A 393 -6.72 -7.27 16.02
N LEU A 394 -6.61 -7.99 14.90
CA LEU A 394 -5.33 -8.40 14.32
C LEU A 394 -4.46 -7.18 13.94
N LYS A 395 -5.07 -6.15 13.37
CA LYS A 395 -4.39 -4.87 13.08
C LYS A 395 -3.86 -4.18 14.37
N GLN A 396 -4.62 -4.22 15.48
CA GLN A 396 -4.15 -3.72 16.78
C GLN A 396 -2.90 -4.46 17.27
N ILE A 397 -2.85 -5.78 17.08
CA ILE A 397 -1.69 -6.60 17.46
C ILE A 397 -0.47 -6.20 16.63
N SER A 398 -0.59 -6.17 15.30
CA SER A 398 0.50 -5.83 14.39
C SER A 398 1.06 -4.45 14.73
N TYR A 399 0.20 -3.44 14.86
CA TYR A 399 0.64 -2.10 15.22
C TYR A 399 1.40 -2.05 16.56
N ARG A 400 0.82 -2.61 17.63
CA ARG A 400 1.38 -2.48 18.98
C ARG A 400 2.67 -3.29 19.18
N LEU A 401 2.79 -4.44 18.54
CA LEU A 401 3.94 -5.33 18.76
C LEU A 401 5.02 -5.17 17.69
N VAL A 402 4.63 -4.87 16.45
CA VAL A 402 5.55 -4.68 15.33
C VAL A 402 5.85 -3.20 15.13
N MET A 403 4.85 -2.38 14.80
CA MET A 403 5.09 -0.98 14.39
C MET A 403 5.69 -0.10 15.49
N GLU A 404 5.37 -0.38 16.76
CA GLU A 404 5.92 0.31 17.93
C GLU A 404 7.15 -0.39 18.53
N ASN A 405 7.73 -1.37 17.84
CA ASN A 405 8.99 -1.95 18.25
C ASN A 405 10.12 -0.91 18.18
N LYS A 406 10.99 -0.91 19.19
CA LYS A 406 12.09 0.06 19.33
C LYS A 406 13.01 0.09 18.11
N ASP A 407 13.36 -1.06 17.54
CA ASP A 407 14.29 -1.13 16.42
C ASP A 407 13.64 -0.61 15.13
N ILE A 408 12.35 -0.89 14.95
CA ILE A 408 11.55 -0.32 13.86
C ILE A 408 11.48 1.21 14.01
N LEU A 409 11.20 1.73 15.20
CA LEU A 409 11.15 3.18 15.47
C LEU A 409 12.52 3.85 15.24
N LEU A 410 13.62 3.24 15.67
CA LEU A 410 14.98 3.75 15.39
C LEU A 410 15.27 3.80 13.89
N ASN A 411 14.86 2.79 13.15
CA ASN A 411 15.01 2.76 11.69
C ASN A 411 14.20 3.87 11.01
N ARG A 412 13.01 4.23 11.54
CA ARG A 412 12.24 5.37 11.01
C ARG A 412 13.00 6.69 11.10
N TYR A 413 13.76 6.91 12.17
CA TYR A 413 14.59 8.12 12.31
C TYR A 413 15.71 8.17 11.26
N LYS A 414 16.38 7.03 11.03
CA LYS A 414 17.41 6.91 9.97
C LYS A 414 16.82 7.18 8.59
N VAL A 415 15.68 6.55 8.30
CA VAL A 415 14.92 6.75 7.05
C VAL A 415 14.57 8.21 6.85
N LYS A 416 14.09 8.89 7.89
CA LYS A 416 13.79 10.32 7.85
C LYS A 416 15.02 11.11 7.40
N ASN A 417 16.13 10.96 8.10
CA ASN A 417 17.37 11.65 7.74
C ASN A 417 17.84 11.36 6.30
N ILE A 418 17.68 10.11 5.82
CA ILE A 418 18.05 9.74 4.45
C ILE A 418 17.21 10.50 3.43
N ILE A 419 15.88 10.40 3.52
CA ILE A 419 14.98 11.03 2.55
C ILE A 419 15.07 12.55 2.62
N GLU A 420 15.18 13.15 3.81
CA GLU A 420 15.30 14.60 3.94
C GLU A 420 16.57 15.14 3.29
N LYS A 421 17.72 14.47 3.47
CA LYS A 421 18.98 14.90 2.86
C LYS A 421 18.99 14.70 1.34
N LEU A 422 18.46 13.56 0.86
CA LEU A 422 18.29 13.34 -0.59
C LEU A 422 17.38 14.41 -1.19
N PHE A 423 16.24 14.69 -0.56
CA PHE A 423 15.33 15.74 -1.00
C PHE A 423 16.02 17.10 -1.05
N CYS A 424 16.79 17.46 -0.02
CA CYS A 424 17.55 18.72 0.01
C CYS A 424 18.46 18.86 -1.23
N VAL A 425 19.23 17.82 -1.57
CA VAL A 425 20.13 17.84 -2.74
C VAL A 425 19.35 17.94 -4.04
N PHE A 426 18.35 17.08 -4.23
CA PHE A 426 17.63 16.98 -5.50
C PHE A 426 16.60 18.10 -5.71
N SER A 427 16.18 18.80 -4.65
CA SER A 427 15.31 19.98 -4.75
C SER A 427 16.05 21.26 -5.15
N ASP A 428 17.39 21.28 -5.13
CA ASP A 428 18.17 22.40 -5.64
C ASP A 428 18.24 22.36 -7.18
N LYS A 429 17.75 23.43 -7.83
CA LYS A 429 17.74 23.56 -9.29
C LYS A 429 19.14 23.51 -9.92
N ASN A 430 20.18 23.88 -9.18
CA ASN A 430 21.56 23.80 -9.66
C ASN A 430 22.04 22.34 -9.83
N ASN A 431 21.35 21.40 -9.19
CA ASN A 431 21.69 19.98 -9.20
C ASN A 431 20.95 19.17 -10.28
N LEU A 432 20.36 19.82 -11.30
CA LEU A 432 19.69 19.13 -12.40
C LEU A 432 20.56 18.03 -13.02
N LYS A 433 21.87 18.28 -13.18
CA LYS A 433 22.84 17.31 -13.73
C LYS A 433 23.10 16.07 -12.86
N LEU A 434 22.62 16.05 -11.62
CA LEU A 434 22.70 14.86 -10.75
C LEU A 434 21.56 13.87 -11.03
N TYR A 435 20.50 14.29 -11.71
CA TYR A 435 19.43 13.40 -12.12
C TYR A 435 19.88 12.48 -13.26
N PRO A 436 19.29 11.30 -13.42
CA PRO A 436 19.44 10.53 -14.64
C PRO A 436 19.09 11.35 -15.89
N ASP A 437 19.78 11.10 -17.01
CA ASP A 437 19.61 11.83 -18.28
C ASP A 437 18.15 11.88 -18.73
N ASP A 438 17.42 10.79 -18.51
CA ASP A 438 16.03 10.67 -18.90
C ASP A 438 15.07 11.51 -18.04
N PHE A 439 15.47 11.95 -16.84
CA PHE A 439 14.73 12.94 -16.05
C PHE A 439 15.11 14.37 -16.45
N GLN A 440 16.40 14.60 -16.76
CA GLN A 440 16.88 15.89 -17.26
C GLN A 440 16.16 16.26 -18.55
N GLU A 441 16.15 15.36 -19.52
CA GLU A 441 15.50 15.55 -20.82
C GLU A 441 13.99 15.83 -20.66
N LEU A 442 13.30 15.13 -19.76
CA LEU A 442 11.89 15.40 -19.49
C LEU A 442 11.66 16.80 -18.95
N TYR A 443 12.48 17.24 -18.00
CA TYR A 443 12.34 18.58 -17.44
C TYR A 443 12.59 19.67 -18.48
N GLU A 444 13.69 19.55 -19.22
CA GLU A 444 14.10 20.50 -20.25
C GLU A 444 13.10 20.60 -21.40
N ASN A 445 12.51 19.48 -21.80
CA ASN A 445 11.46 19.43 -22.83
C ASN A 445 10.07 19.86 -22.30
N GLY A 446 9.98 20.40 -21.08
CA GLY A 446 8.76 20.98 -20.54
C GLY A 446 7.71 19.97 -20.09
N PHE A 447 8.05 18.69 -19.91
CA PHE A 447 7.09 17.65 -19.48
C PHE A 447 6.47 17.94 -18.11
N TYR A 448 7.16 18.71 -17.27
CA TYR A 448 6.68 19.16 -15.97
C TYR A 448 6.03 20.55 -16.00
N GLY A 449 5.85 21.14 -17.18
CA GLY A 449 5.32 22.50 -17.36
C GLY A 449 3.91 22.71 -16.84
N GLY A 450 3.08 21.65 -16.79
CA GLY A 450 1.73 21.69 -16.21
C GLY A 450 1.69 22.04 -14.72
N PHE A 451 2.83 21.93 -14.02
CA PHE A 451 2.98 22.34 -12.61
C PHE A 451 3.59 23.74 -12.46
N GLY A 452 3.74 24.49 -13.56
CA GLY A 452 4.29 25.84 -13.58
C GLY A 452 5.65 25.93 -12.89
N LYS A 453 5.79 26.90 -11.97
CA LYS A 453 7.04 27.14 -11.21
C LYS A 453 7.48 25.94 -10.36
N ASN A 454 6.56 25.03 -10.02
CA ASN A 454 6.81 23.89 -9.14
C ASN A 454 7.22 22.61 -9.88
N GLY A 455 7.27 22.61 -11.22
CA GLY A 455 7.57 21.42 -12.01
C GLY A 455 8.87 20.72 -11.62
N PHE A 456 9.90 21.48 -11.25
CA PHE A 456 11.18 20.91 -10.79
C PHE A 456 11.02 20.15 -9.47
N TYR A 457 10.22 20.66 -8.52
CA TYR A 457 10.00 20.00 -7.24
C TYR A 457 9.13 18.75 -7.39
N VAL A 458 8.14 18.78 -8.28
CA VAL A 458 7.36 17.58 -8.63
C VAL A 458 8.26 16.50 -9.24
N MET A 459 9.18 16.89 -10.13
CA MET A 459 10.19 15.96 -10.66
C MET A 459 11.08 15.37 -9.56
N CYS A 460 11.51 16.18 -8.59
CA CYS A 460 12.24 15.70 -7.40
C CYS A 460 11.43 14.64 -6.63
N GLY A 461 10.13 14.90 -6.39
CA GLY A 461 9.21 13.95 -5.77
C GLY A 461 9.08 12.64 -6.57
N ASP A 462 8.92 12.72 -7.89
CA ASP A 462 8.85 11.56 -8.78
C ASP A 462 10.13 10.71 -8.74
N TYR A 463 11.30 11.37 -8.78
CA TYR A 463 12.58 10.69 -8.76
C TYR A 463 12.82 9.97 -7.42
N ILE A 464 12.63 10.67 -6.30
CA ILE A 464 12.85 10.10 -4.97
C ILE A 464 11.85 8.98 -4.67
N SER A 465 10.56 9.18 -4.98
CA SER A 465 9.55 8.12 -4.79
C SER A 465 9.80 6.90 -5.69
N GLY A 466 10.38 7.12 -6.86
CA GLY A 466 10.79 6.08 -7.79
C GLY A 466 11.94 5.19 -7.29
N MET A 467 12.69 5.60 -6.27
CA MET A 467 13.85 4.85 -5.76
C MET A 467 13.43 3.55 -5.06
N THR A 468 14.30 2.54 -5.11
CA THR A 468 14.25 1.41 -4.18
C THR A 468 14.91 1.78 -2.86
N ASP A 469 14.65 1.04 -1.79
CA ASP A 469 15.22 1.35 -0.49
C ASP A 469 16.75 1.25 -0.52
N ILE A 470 17.27 0.17 -1.14
CA ILE A 470 18.71 -0.06 -1.30
C ILE A 470 19.36 1.06 -2.12
N TYR A 471 18.71 1.50 -3.19
CA TYR A 471 19.23 2.59 -4.01
C TYR A 471 19.28 3.91 -3.23
N ALA A 472 18.22 4.24 -2.49
CA ALA A 472 18.18 5.45 -1.66
C ALA A 472 19.30 5.45 -0.60
N VAL A 473 19.53 4.31 0.06
CA VAL A 473 20.65 4.16 1.02
C VAL A 473 21.99 4.34 0.33
N LYS A 474 22.23 3.67 -0.81
CA LYS A 474 23.50 3.77 -1.55
C LYS A 474 23.78 5.20 -2.02
N LEU A 475 22.77 5.87 -2.56
CA LEU A 475 22.88 7.24 -3.04
C LEU A 475 23.15 8.21 -1.88
N TYR A 476 22.48 8.01 -0.75
CA TYR A 476 22.77 8.77 0.46
C TYR A 476 24.21 8.61 0.91
N SER A 477 24.70 7.37 1.02
CA SER A 477 26.06 7.11 1.45
C SER A 477 27.05 7.76 0.49
N ALA A 478 26.86 7.60 -0.83
CA ALA A 478 27.72 8.21 -1.84
C ALA A 478 27.81 9.75 -1.74
N LEU A 479 26.72 10.43 -1.36
CA LEU A 479 26.67 11.88 -1.25
C LEU A 479 27.19 12.43 0.09
N PHE A 480 27.02 11.68 1.19
CA PHE A 480 27.19 12.24 2.54
C PHE A 480 28.19 11.49 3.43
N GLU A 481 28.61 10.28 3.08
CA GLU A 481 29.55 9.51 3.89
C GLU A 481 30.99 9.66 3.38
N ALA A 482 31.92 9.90 4.31
CA ALA A 482 33.33 10.16 3.98
C ALA A 482 34.04 8.96 3.33
N LYS A 483 33.59 7.73 3.59
CA LYS A 483 34.18 6.49 3.03
C LYS A 483 33.94 6.32 1.53
N SER A 484 33.05 7.11 0.93
CA SER A 484 32.71 7.06 -0.50
C SER A 484 33.60 7.94 -1.38
N PHE A 485 34.53 8.72 -0.80
CA PHE A 485 35.53 9.44 -1.58
C PHE A 485 36.62 8.47 -2.06
N PRO A 486 36.81 8.28 -3.37
CA PRO A 486 37.94 7.54 -3.89
C PRO A 486 39.24 8.22 -3.42
N GLY A 487 40.06 7.52 -2.64
CA GLY A 487 41.40 7.97 -2.24
C GLY A 487 41.64 8.31 -0.76
N ILE A 488 40.60 8.32 0.11
CA ILE A 488 40.78 8.64 1.55
C ILE A 488 40.97 7.38 2.43
N SER A 489 40.86 6.17 1.88
CA SER A 489 40.93 4.93 2.66
C SER A 489 42.35 4.42 2.99
N SER A 490 43.39 5.26 3.02
CA SER A 490 44.75 4.77 3.32
C SER A 490 45.65 5.67 4.18
N SER A 491 45.10 6.65 4.91
CA SER A 491 45.96 7.56 5.70
C SER A 491 45.46 7.93 7.11
N ILE A 492 44.48 7.21 7.67
CA ILE A 492 44.01 7.47 9.06
C ILE A 492 44.11 6.21 9.93
N GLU A 493 45.15 5.40 9.71
CA GLU A 493 45.69 4.50 10.74
C GLU A 493 47.18 4.81 10.88
N SER A 494 47.50 5.75 11.76
CA SER A 494 48.82 5.90 12.38
C SER A 494 48.66 6.44 13.79
#